data_AF-A0A089LNP8-F1
#
_entry.id   AF-A0A089LNP8-F1
#
_cell.length_a   1.000
_cell.length_b   1.000
_cell.length_c   1.000
_cell.angle_alpha   90.00
_cell.angle_beta   90.00
_cell.angle_gamma   90.00
#
_symmetry.space_group_name_H-M   'P 1'
#
loop_
_entity.id
_entity.type
_entity.pdbx_description
1 polymer ?
#
loop_
_entity_poly.entity_id
_entity_poly.type
_entity_poly.pdbx_seq_one_letter_code
_entity_poly.pdbx_strand_id
1 'polypeptide(L)'
;MKLKKTILILIVIGIAGAALWLARNEITTLMLDQFRDHRPEPKISSIKEHFHADQVTKIGPFSTDLVRTSPYMYGYLLKKGAESSVIVLDQYWGRTGNSDYYITILPGQKITLDDREAIVALVKHAPASMNLQASDIVGKNLVEVHQDSSVTKLPAYKLKAYSSGNLQWLTKNLQQVLTYKEGLEALRDY
;
A
#
# COMPACT_ATOMS: atom_id res chain seq x y z
N MET A 1 24.08 -18.01 -62.53
CA MET A 1 24.04 -18.79 -61.27
C MET A 1 24.49 -17.98 -60.03
N LYS A 2 24.11 -16.68 -59.91
CA LYS A 2 24.51 -15.81 -58.77
C LYS A 2 23.33 -15.29 -57.92
N LEU A 3 22.09 -15.39 -58.39
CA LEU A 3 20.91 -14.83 -57.71
C LEU A 3 20.46 -15.64 -56.47
N LYS A 4 20.72 -16.96 -56.45
CA LYS A 4 20.26 -17.85 -55.36
C LYS A 4 21.05 -17.69 -54.05
N LYS A 5 22.31 -17.20 -54.10
CA LYS A 5 23.15 -17.00 -52.91
C LYS A 5 22.78 -15.72 -52.15
N THR A 6 22.34 -14.67 -52.84
CA THR A 6 22.02 -13.38 -52.21
C THR A 6 20.72 -13.42 -51.38
N ILE A 7 19.73 -14.18 -51.83
CA ILE A 7 18.44 -14.33 -51.12
C ILE A 7 18.61 -15.12 -49.81
N LEU A 8 19.47 -16.14 -49.81
CA LEU A 8 19.73 -16.96 -48.62
C LEU A 8 20.39 -16.15 -47.50
N ILE A 9 21.32 -15.24 -47.84
CA ILE A 9 22.02 -14.40 -46.85
C ILE A 9 21.07 -13.40 -46.18
N LEU A 10 20.14 -12.81 -46.95
CA LEU A 10 19.16 -11.86 -46.40
C LEU A 10 18.16 -12.53 -45.44
N ILE A 11 17.75 -13.77 -45.71
CA ILE A 11 16.85 -14.52 -44.83
C ILE A 11 17.54 -14.88 -43.50
N VAL A 12 18.82 -15.30 -43.55
CA VAL A 12 19.59 -15.64 -42.34
C VAL A 12 19.83 -14.41 -41.46
N ILE A 13 20.13 -13.24 -42.05
CA ILE A 13 20.30 -11.98 -41.32
C ILE A 13 18.96 -11.51 -40.71
N GLY A 14 17.85 -11.65 -41.45
CA GLY A 14 16.51 -11.31 -40.94
C GLY A 14 16.08 -12.18 -39.75
N ILE A 15 16.33 -13.49 -39.81
CA ILE A 15 16.02 -14.43 -38.72
C ILE A 15 16.90 -14.16 -37.50
N ALA A 16 18.20 -13.91 -37.70
CA ALA A 16 19.12 -13.56 -36.60
C ALA A 16 18.74 -12.23 -35.93
N GLY A 17 18.32 -11.22 -36.70
CA GLY A 17 17.83 -9.94 -36.19
C GLY A 17 16.54 -10.07 -35.39
N ALA A 18 15.59 -10.88 -35.87
CA ALA A 18 14.33 -11.15 -35.15
C ALA A 18 14.57 -11.94 -33.85
N ALA A 19 15.45 -12.94 -33.87
CA ALA A 19 15.84 -13.70 -32.68
C ALA A 19 16.55 -12.81 -31.63
N LEU A 20 17.41 -11.89 -32.06
CA LEU A 20 18.09 -10.95 -31.17
C LEU A 20 17.13 -9.92 -30.57
N TRP A 21 16.12 -9.47 -31.33
CA TRP A 21 15.09 -8.55 -30.85
C TRP A 21 14.14 -9.23 -29.84
N LEU A 22 13.72 -10.47 -30.10
CA LEU A 22 12.91 -11.26 -29.17
C LEU A 22 13.68 -11.59 -27.88
N ALA A 23 14.93 -12.02 -27.99
CA ALA A 23 15.78 -12.30 -26.83
C ALA A 23 16.04 -11.03 -25.99
N ARG A 24 16.20 -9.87 -26.63
CA ARG A 24 16.34 -8.59 -25.92
C ARG A 24 15.07 -8.24 -25.15
N ASN A 25 13.89 -8.48 -25.73
CA ASN A 25 12.61 -8.18 -25.09
C ASN A 25 12.37 -9.07 -23.87
N GLU A 26 12.69 -10.36 -23.96
CA GLU A 26 12.59 -11.32 -22.85
C GLU A 26 13.61 -11.04 -21.73
N ILE A 27 14.84 -10.66 -22.06
CA ILE A 27 15.85 -10.27 -21.06
C ILE A 27 15.43 -8.98 -20.36
N THR A 28 14.88 -7.99 -21.09
CA THR A 28 14.40 -6.76 -20.46
C THR A 28 13.22 -6.99 -19.53
N THR A 29 12.27 -7.87 -19.88
CA THR A 29 11.14 -8.20 -19.00
C THR A 29 11.61 -9.01 -17.78
N LEU A 30 12.51 -9.99 -17.95
CA LEU A 30 13.11 -10.72 -16.83
C LEU A 30 13.87 -9.79 -15.87
N MET A 31 14.66 -8.84 -16.39
CA MET A 31 15.34 -7.86 -15.56
C MET A 31 14.35 -6.91 -14.86
N LEU A 32 13.33 -6.42 -15.57
CA LEU A 32 12.30 -5.54 -15.00
C LEU A 32 11.47 -6.22 -13.90
N ASP A 33 11.13 -7.50 -14.06
CA ASP A 33 10.43 -8.27 -13.04
C ASP A 33 11.34 -8.53 -11.82
N GLN A 34 12.63 -8.81 -12.05
CA GLN A 34 13.59 -8.96 -10.96
C GLN A 34 13.79 -7.65 -10.17
N PHE A 35 13.71 -6.47 -10.80
CA PHE A 35 13.70 -5.18 -10.10
C PHE A 35 12.37 -4.82 -9.44
N ARG A 36 11.24 -5.37 -9.92
CA ARG A 36 9.92 -5.21 -9.27
C ARG A 36 9.80 -5.99 -7.97
N ASP A 37 10.48 -7.12 -7.86
CA ASP A 37 10.41 -8.02 -6.70
C ASP A 37 11.40 -7.68 -5.57
N HIS A 38 12.39 -6.81 -5.81
CA HIS A 38 13.41 -6.42 -4.81
C HIS A 38 13.23 -4.98 -4.31
N ARG A 39 11.98 -4.58 -4.08
CA ARG A 39 11.73 -3.29 -3.44
C ARG A 39 12.26 -3.34 -2.02
N PRO A 40 12.94 -2.28 -1.55
CA PRO A 40 13.40 -2.22 -0.19
C PRO A 40 12.22 -2.29 0.78
N GLU A 41 12.41 -2.95 1.91
CA GLU A 41 11.42 -2.97 2.97
C GLU A 41 12.05 -2.52 4.29
N PRO A 42 11.28 -1.86 5.17
CA PRO A 42 11.67 -1.61 6.54
C PRO A 42 12.01 -2.91 7.28
N LYS A 43 13.11 -2.89 8.02
CA LYS A 43 13.56 -4.05 8.81
C LYS A 43 12.66 -4.21 10.04
N ILE A 44 12.10 -5.41 10.21
CA ILE A 44 11.25 -5.76 11.37
C ILE A 44 11.96 -5.46 12.70
N SER A 45 13.27 -5.72 12.81
CA SER A 45 14.04 -5.42 14.02
C SER A 45 14.06 -3.93 14.37
N SER A 46 14.25 -3.06 13.36
CA SER A 46 14.28 -1.61 13.54
C SER A 46 12.90 -1.06 13.91
N ILE A 47 11.83 -1.61 13.32
CA ILE A 47 10.45 -1.27 13.70
C ILE A 47 10.21 -1.68 15.16
N LYS A 48 10.55 -2.93 15.51
CA LYS A 48 10.36 -3.47 16.86
C LYS A 48 11.06 -2.61 17.91
N GLU A 49 12.30 -2.22 17.64
CA GLU A 49 13.11 -1.36 18.51
C GLU A 49 12.49 0.03 18.65
N HIS A 50 12.18 0.71 17.53
CA HIS A 50 11.64 2.07 17.51
C HIS A 50 10.30 2.19 18.25
N PHE A 51 9.38 1.25 18.01
CA PHE A 51 8.05 1.28 18.62
C PHE A 51 7.98 0.57 19.99
N HIS A 52 9.09 0.01 20.46
CA HIS A 52 9.16 -0.80 21.68
C HIS A 52 8.06 -1.88 21.71
N ALA A 53 7.90 -2.59 20.59
CA ALA A 53 6.87 -3.60 20.43
C ALA A 53 7.37 -4.98 20.88
N ASP A 54 6.46 -5.82 21.39
CA ASP A 54 6.76 -7.22 21.72
C ASP A 54 6.86 -8.06 20.45
N GLN A 55 5.98 -7.79 19.50
CA GLN A 55 5.89 -8.47 18.21
C GLN A 55 5.58 -7.48 17.09
N VAL A 56 6.19 -7.73 15.93
CA VAL A 56 5.93 -7.00 14.69
C VAL A 56 5.75 -8.03 13.59
N THR A 57 4.60 -7.99 12.91
CA THR A 57 4.27 -8.91 11.81
C THR A 57 3.99 -8.09 10.56
N LYS A 58 4.67 -8.37 9.44
CA LYS A 58 4.35 -7.72 8.17
C LYS A 58 2.96 -8.17 7.72
N ILE A 59 2.11 -7.20 7.39
CA ILE A 59 0.73 -7.42 6.94
C ILE A 59 0.67 -7.48 5.41
N GLY A 60 1.33 -6.54 4.74
CA GLY A 60 1.27 -6.44 3.29
C GLY A 60 1.46 -5.02 2.78
N PRO A 61 1.27 -4.80 1.47
CA PRO A 61 1.35 -3.48 0.87
C PRO A 61 0.18 -2.59 1.30
N PHE A 62 0.46 -1.30 1.39
CA PHE A 62 -0.50 -0.24 1.71
C PHE A 62 -0.36 0.93 0.73
N SER A 63 -1.43 1.73 0.64
CA SER A 63 -1.45 3.04 -0.01
C SER A 63 -2.20 4.03 0.87
N THR A 64 -1.75 5.29 0.92
CA THR A 64 -2.46 6.32 1.66
C THR A 64 -2.24 7.73 1.09
N ASP A 65 -3.25 8.58 1.21
CA ASP A 65 -3.19 10.01 0.89
C ASP A 65 -2.78 10.89 2.11
N LEU A 66 -2.49 10.27 3.25
CA LEU A 66 -2.21 10.98 4.52
C LEU A 66 -0.76 11.43 4.66
N VAL A 67 0.15 10.74 3.98
CA VAL A 67 1.57 11.09 3.94
C VAL A 67 2.03 11.10 2.49
N ARG A 68 2.80 12.12 2.12
CA ARG A 68 3.33 12.26 0.76
C ARG A 68 4.71 11.61 0.69
N THR A 69 4.73 10.29 0.58
CA THR A 69 5.96 9.48 0.59
C THR A 69 6.11 8.68 -0.71
N SER A 70 6.99 7.69 -0.75
CA SER A 70 7.17 6.81 -1.91
C SER A 70 5.84 6.17 -2.33
N PRO A 71 5.68 5.83 -3.63
CA PRO A 71 4.54 5.03 -4.11
C PRO A 71 4.40 3.64 -3.46
N TYR A 72 5.37 3.20 -2.65
CA TYR A 72 5.37 1.88 -2.02
C TYR A 72 5.46 2.02 -0.51
N MET A 73 4.40 1.56 0.15
CA MET A 73 4.29 1.52 1.60
C MET A 73 3.92 0.13 2.07
N TYR A 74 4.35 -0.21 3.29
CA TYR A 74 4.12 -1.50 3.90
C TYR A 74 3.47 -1.36 5.26
N GLY A 75 2.45 -2.18 5.49
CA GLY A 75 1.78 -2.30 6.77
C GLY A 75 2.41 -3.35 7.66
N TYR A 76 2.46 -3.07 8.95
CA TYR A 76 2.95 -3.95 9.99
C TYR A 76 1.96 -3.96 11.17
N LEU A 77 1.61 -5.16 11.64
CA LEU A 77 0.84 -5.35 12.86
C LEU A 77 1.83 -5.33 14.03
N LEU A 78 1.72 -4.32 14.87
CA LEU A 78 2.49 -4.20 16.10
C LEU A 78 1.64 -4.70 17.25
N LYS A 79 2.28 -5.44 18.16
CA LYS A 79 1.68 -5.85 19.44
C LYS A 79 2.56 -5.38 20.58
N LYS A 80 1.95 -4.73 21.57
CA LYS A 80 2.59 -4.26 22.81
C LYS A 80 1.65 -4.55 23.98
N GLY A 81 1.95 -5.59 24.75
CA GLY A 81 1.07 -6.15 25.75
C GLY A 81 -0.24 -6.65 25.13
N ALA A 82 -1.36 -6.10 25.61
CA ALA A 82 -2.70 -6.39 25.11
C ALA A 82 -3.12 -5.49 23.95
N GLU A 83 -2.33 -4.47 23.61
CA GLU A 83 -2.66 -3.51 22.56
C GLU A 83 -2.05 -3.94 21.23
N SER A 84 -2.79 -3.68 20.16
CA SER A 84 -2.34 -3.91 18.79
C SER A 84 -2.56 -2.66 17.93
N SER A 85 -1.60 -2.29 17.11
CA SER A 85 -1.75 -1.19 16.15
C SER A 85 -1.23 -1.60 14.78
N VAL A 86 -1.75 -0.96 13.73
CA VAL A 86 -1.20 -1.11 12.38
C VAL A 86 -0.33 0.09 12.09
N ILE A 87 0.94 -0.12 11.78
CA ILE A 87 1.85 0.92 11.32
C ILE A 87 2.02 0.78 9.82
N VAL A 88 1.90 1.89 9.09
CA VAL A 88 2.19 1.93 7.66
C VAL A 88 3.41 2.81 7.43
N LEU A 89 4.44 2.21 6.87
CA LEU A 89 5.77 2.79 6.69
C LEU A 89 6.11 2.90 5.20
N ASP A 90 6.88 3.94 4.87
CA ASP A 90 7.55 4.05 3.57
C ASP A 90 8.55 2.90 3.37
N GLN A 91 8.73 2.46 2.12
CA GLN A 91 9.71 1.41 1.76
C GLN A 91 11.16 1.70 2.22
N TYR A 92 11.51 2.97 2.40
CA TYR A 92 12.84 3.42 2.85
C TYR A 92 12.89 3.85 4.32
N TRP A 93 11.81 3.67 5.08
CA TRP A 93 11.76 4.05 6.49
C TRP A 93 12.92 3.43 7.30
N GLY A 94 13.52 4.24 8.19
CA GLY A 94 14.66 3.83 9.02
C GLY A 94 16.02 3.80 8.29
N ARG A 95 16.10 4.31 7.05
CA ARG A 95 17.35 4.47 6.30
C ARG A 95 17.77 5.94 6.29
N THR A 96 19.09 6.19 6.30
CA THR A 96 19.69 7.53 6.35
C THR A 96 19.11 8.46 5.28
N GLY A 97 18.65 9.65 5.70
CA GLY A 97 18.17 10.71 4.80
C GLY A 97 16.72 10.58 4.32
N ASN A 98 15.95 9.62 4.83
CA ASN A 98 14.51 9.52 4.55
C ASN A 98 13.67 10.20 5.63
N SER A 99 12.46 10.62 5.24
CA SER A 99 11.49 11.18 6.18
C SER A 99 11.01 10.12 7.17
N ASP A 100 10.91 10.47 8.44
CA ASP A 100 10.28 9.65 9.49
C ASP A 100 8.74 9.73 9.39
N TYR A 101 8.21 9.77 8.17
CA TYR A 101 6.77 9.91 7.92
C TYR A 101 6.12 8.54 7.92
N TYR A 102 5.11 8.39 8.76
CA TYR A 102 4.33 7.16 8.84
C TYR A 102 2.94 7.44 9.37
N ILE A 103 2.07 6.44 9.25
CA ILE A 103 0.77 6.46 9.91
C ILE A 103 0.65 5.30 10.88
N THR A 104 -0.03 5.55 11.99
CA THR A 104 -0.45 4.54 12.97
C THR A 104 -1.97 4.48 12.95
N ILE A 105 -2.54 3.32 12.66
CA ILE A 105 -3.96 3.04 12.79
C ILE A 105 -4.14 2.32 14.13
N LEU A 106 -4.75 3.00 15.10
CA LEU A 106 -5.03 2.45 16.43
C LEU A 106 -6.22 1.48 16.40
N PRO A 107 -6.43 0.66 17.46
CA PRO A 107 -7.56 -0.25 17.55
C PRO A 107 -8.92 0.37 17.24
N GLY A 108 -9.87 -0.47 16.84
CA GLY A 108 -11.25 -0.08 16.60
C GLY A 108 -11.87 0.65 17.80
N GLN A 109 -12.55 1.75 17.52
CA GLN A 109 -13.24 2.60 18.48
C GLN A 109 -14.76 2.53 18.26
N LYS A 110 -15.52 2.80 19.33
CA LYS A 110 -16.96 2.94 19.22
C LYS A 110 -17.32 4.16 18.37
N ILE A 111 -18.33 4.00 17.52
CA ILE A 111 -18.95 5.10 16.77
C ILE A 111 -19.87 5.86 17.73
N THR A 112 -19.60 7.15 17.92
CA THR A 112 -20.35 8.10 18.75
C THR A 112 -21.45 8.79 17.93
N LEU A 113 -22.21 9.69 18.56
CA LEU A 113 -23.21 10.50 17.85
C LEU A 113 -22.56 11.47 16.86
N ASP A 114 -21.52 12.19 17.29
CA ASP A 114 -20.77 13.14 16.46
C ASP A 114 -20.17 12.45 15.22
N ASP A 115 -19.70 11.20 15.38
CA ASP A 115 -19.21 10.40 14.26
C ASP A 115 -20.32 10.10 13.24
N ARG A 116 -21.56 9.89 13.68
CA ARG A 116 -22.70 9.65 12.76
C ARG A 116 -23.00 10.87 11.91
N GLU A 117 -22.93 12.06 12.50
CA GLU A 117 -23.08 13.31 11.76
C GLU A 117 -21.94 13.50 10.75
N ALA A 118 -20.70 13.21 11.16
CA ALA A 118 -19.54 13.24 10.28
C ALA A 118 -19.65 12.20 9.13
N ILE A 119 -20.19 11.01 9.40
CA ILE A 119 -20.47 9.99 8.38
C ILE A 119 -21.51 10.48 7.37
N VAL A 120 -22.60 11.09 7.82
CA VAL A 120 -23.62 11.66 6.92
C VAL A 120 -23.00 12.75 6.04
N ALA A 121 -22.17 13.62 6.63
CA ALA A 121 -21.44 14.63 5.87
C ALA A 121 -20.47 13.99 4.86
N LEU A 122 -19.69 12.99 5.26
CA LEU A 122 -18.77 12.24 4.40
C LEU A 122 -19.48 11.66 3.18
N VAL A 123 -20.58 10.93 3.40
CA VAL A 123 -21.40 10.34 2.33
C VAL A 123 -21.94 11.39 1.39
N LYS A 124 -22.46 12.50 1.94
CA LYS A 124 -23.02 13.61 1.15
C LYS A 124 -21.99 14.28 0.23
N HIS A 125 -20.72 14.35 0.66
CA HIS A 125 -19.66 15.06 -0.06
C HIS A 125 -18.75 14.11 -0.86
N ALA A 126 -18.94 12.80 -0.73
CA ALA A 126 -18.21 11.81 -1.51
C ALA A 126 -18.50 12.01 -3.02
N PRO A 127 -17.48 11.92 -3.89
CA PRO A 127 -17.67 11.90 -5.33
C PRO A 127 -18.68 10.82 -5.74
N ALA A 128 -19.55 11.13 -6.70
CA ALA A 128 -20.57 10.19 -7.19
C ALA A 128 -19.96 8.86 -7.66
N SER A 129 -18.71 8.86 -8.15
CA SER A 129 -17.98 7.66 -8.56
C SER A 129 -17.66 6.69 -7.42
N MET A 130 -17.65 7.13 -6.16
CA MET A 130 -17.44 6.24 -5.01
C MET A 130 -18.71 5.47 -4.63
N ASN A 131 -19.90 5.98 -5.00
CA ASN A 131 -21.19 5.42 -4.60
C ASN A 131 -21.26 5.08 -3.08
N LEU A 132 -20.64 5.91 -2.24
CA LEU A 132 -20.48 5.66 -0.81
C LEU A 132 -21.84 5.80 -0.10
N GLN A 133 -22.17 4.84 0.76
CA GLN A 133 -23.37 4.85 1.60
C GLN A 133 -22.98 4.76 3.07
N ALA A 134 -23.84 5.24 3.98
CA ALA A 134 -23.58 5.16 5.42
C ALA A 134 -23.48 3.70 5.91
N SER A 135 -24.18 2.77 5.26
CA SER A 135 -24.11 1.33 5.53
C SER A 135 -22.77 0.69 5.16
N ASP A 136 -21.95 1.38 4.38
CA ASP A 136 -20.62 0.89 3.99
C ASP A 136 -19.62 1.06 5.13
N ILE A 137 -19.91 1.91 6.11
CA ILE A 137 -19.03 2.21 7.22
C ILE A 137 -19.30 1.22 8.35
N VAL A 138 -18.34 0.34 8.60
CA VAL A 138 -18.46 -0.78 9.53
C VAL A 138 -17.70 -0.54 10.84
N GLY A 139 -16.89 0.51 10.91
CA GLY A 139 -16.11 0.83 12.11
C GLY A 139 -15.40 2.17 12.03
N LYS A 140 -14.72 2.51 13.13
CA LYS A 140 -13.90 3.71 13.26
C LYS A 140 -12.57 3.33 13.89
N ASN A 141 -11.49 3.88 13.37
CA ASN A 141 -10.18 3.84 13.98
C ASN A 141 -9.69 5.29 14.20
N LEU A 142 -8.83 5.48 15.20
CA LEU A 142 -8.06 6.71 15.30
C LEU A 142 -6.77 6.51 14.51
N VAL A 143 -6.50 7.40 13.56
CA VAL A 143 -5.26 7.40 12.79
C VAL A 143 -4.38 8.53 13.30
N GLU A 144 -3.14 8.21 13.61
CA GLU A 144 -2.09 9.18 13.91
C GLU A 144 -1.19 9.30 12.69
N VAL A 145 -1.05 10.51 12.17
CA VAL A 145 -0.14 10.85 11.07
C VAL A 145 1.08 11.51 11.69
N HIS A 146 2.22 10.83 11.57
CA HIS A 146 3.51 11.26 12.12
C HIS A 146 4.30 11.92 11.00
N GLN A 147 4.65 13.19 11.18
CA GLN A 147 5.44 14.00 10.26
C GLN A 147 6.51 14.74 11.04
N ASP A 148 7.75 14.27 10.95
CA ASP A 148 8.88 14.75 11.74
C ASP A 148 8.57 14.65 13.25
N SER A 149 8.57 15.79 13.96
CA SER A 149 8.20 15.85 15.38
C SER A 149 6.71 16.07 15.63
N SER A 150 5.90 16.17 14.58
CA SER A 150 4.47 16.46 14.68
C SER A 150 3.62 15.20 14.55
N VAL A 151 2.55 15.15 15.37
CA VAL A 151 1.57 14.05 15.34
C VAL A 151 0.18 14.64 15.18
N THR A 152 -0.47 14.36 14.05
CA THR A 152 -1.86 14.75 13.80
C THR A 152 -2.76 13.55 14.02
N LYS A 153 -3.75 13.67 14.92
CA LYS A 153 -4.73 12.62 15.18
C LYS A 153 -6.04 12.92 14.47
N LEU A 154 -6.58 11.95 13.74
CA LEU A 154 -7.83 12.09 13.01
C LEU A 154 -8.64 10.79 12.96
N PRO A 155 -9.98 10.86 13.01
CA PRO A 155 -10.81 9.68 12.83
C PRO A 155 -10.73 9.21 11.38
N ALA A 156 -10.63 7.89 11.20
CA ALA A 156 -10.78 7.24 9.91
C ALA A 156 -11.83 6.12 10.01
N TYR A 157 -12.75 6.11 9.07
CA TYR A 157 -13.90 5.23 9.04
C TYR A 157 -13.59 4.00 8.19
N LYS A 158 -13.63 2.83 8.82
CA LYS A 158 -13.39 1.53 8.17
C LYS A 158 -14.56 1.22 7.26
N LEU A 159 -14.29 0.97 5.99
CA LEU A 159 -15.28 0.55 5.01
C LEU A 159 -15.43 -0.97 4.99
N LYS A 160 -16.60 -1.43 4.58
CA LYS A 160 -16.86 -2.83 4.25
C LYS A 160 -15.96 -3.24 3.10
N ALA A 161 -15.22 -4.34 3.26
CA ALA A 161 -14.46 -4.94 2.17
C ALA A 161 -15.44 -5.53 1.14
N TYR A 162 -15.64 -4.83 0.03
CA TYR A 162 -16.40 -5.31 -1.12
C TYR A 162 -15.61 -6.40 -1.88
N SER A 163 -16.17 -6.92 -2.98
CA SER A 163 -15.55 -7.96 -3.82
C SER A 163 -14.17 -7.61 -4.39
N SER A 164 -13.71 -6.37 -4.24
CA SER A 164 -12.35 -5.94 -4.57
C SER A 164 -11.27 -6.62 -3.72
N GLY A 165 -11.64 -7.15 -2.55
CA GLY A 165 -10.68 -7.80 -1.64
C GLY A 165 -9.75 -6.82 -0.91
N ASN A 166 -9.98 -5.52 -1.02
CA ASN A 166 -9.20 -4.51 -0.33
C ASN A 166 -9.90 -4.07 0.95
N LEU A 167 -9.10 -3.76 1.97
CA LEU A 167 -9.57 -3.10 3.18
C LEU A 167 -9.23 -1.60 3.11
N GLN A 168 -10.21 -0.76 3.42
CA GLN A 168 -10.09 0.69 3.25
C GLN A 168 -10.59 1.45 4.47
N TRP A 169 -9.91 2.55 4.77
CA TRP A 169 -10.37 3.58 5.70
C TRP A 169 -10.47 4.93 4.98
N LEU A 170 -11.47 5.72 5.35
CA LEU A 170 -11.66 7.09 4.86
C LEU A 170 -11.67 8.09 6.01
N THR A 171 -10.93 9.18 5.86
CA THR A 171 -11.05 10.33 6.76
C THR A 171 -12.27 11.18 6.39
N LYS A 172 -12.64 12.13 7.26
CA LYS A 172 -13.70 13.11 6.95
C LYS A 172 -13.46 13.92 5.66
N ASN A 173 -12.21 14.02 5.21
CA ASN A 173 -11.80 14.73 4.01
C ASN A 173 -11.61 13.79 2.81
N LEU A 174 -12.12 12.55 2.88
CA LEU A 174 -12.03 11.52 1.83
C LEU A 174 -10.59 11.07 1.50
N GLN A 175 -9.62 11.40 2.34
CA GLN A 175 -8.28 10.83 2.23
C GLN A 175 -8.32 9.36 2.62
N GLN A 176 -7.57 8.54 1.90
CA GLN A 176 -7.67 7.09 2.00
C GLN A 176 -6.49 6.49 2.74
N VAL A 177 -6.75 5.36 3.41
CA VAL A 177 -5.76 4.34 3.74
C VAL A 177 -6.29 3.03 3.17
N LEU A 178 -5.50 2.35 2.37
CA LEU A 178 -5.90 1.14 1.64
C LEU A 178 -4.86 0.05 1.88
N THR A 179 -5.32 -1.17 2.13
CA THR A 179 -4.49 -2.36 1.99
C THR A 179 -5.16 -3.38 1.08
N TYR A 180 -4.33 -4.20 0.45
CA TYR A 180 -4.73 -5.19 -0.53
C TYR A 180 -5.11 -6.51 0.15
N LYS A 181 -5.31 -7.56 -0.63
CA LYS A 181 -5.81 -8.85 -0.19
C LYS A 181 -5.05 -9.43 1.01
N GLU A 182 -3.72 -9.38 0.98
CA GLU A 182 -2.87 -9.89 2.06
C GLU A 182 -3.16 -9.18 3.38
N GLY A 183 -3.36 -7.86 3.31
CA GLY A 183 -3.65 -7.07 4.49
C GLY A 183 -5.06 -7.24 5.01
N LEU A 184 -6.04 -7.42 4.12
CA LEU A 184 -7.39 -7.81 4.52
C LEU A 184 -7.39 -9.14 5.30
N GLU A 185 -6.66 -10.14 4.82
CA GLU A 185 -6.58 -11.46 5.48
C GLU A 185 -5.96 -11.36 6.88
N ALA A 186 -4.87 -10.61 7.03
CA ALA A 186 -4.22 -10.42 8.34
C ALA A 186 -5.00 -9.53 9.31
N LEU A 187 -5.85 -8.63 8.80
CA LEU A 187 -6.63 -7.65 9.59
C LEU A 187 -8.12 -7.98 9.65
N ARG A 188 -8.50 -9.22 9.35
CA ARG A 188 -9.91 -9.64 9.34
C ARG A 188 -10.56 -9.44 10.71
N ASP A 189 -9.80 -9.73 11.77
CA ASP A 189 -10.25 -9.66 13.17
C ASP A 189 -9.78 -8.38 13.89
N TYR A 190 -9.16 -7.45 13.15
CA TYR A 190 -8.63 -6.17 13.64
C TYR A 190 -9.61 -5.01 13.41
#